data_AF-A0A443RYT8-F1
#
_entry.id   AF-A0A443RYT8-F1
#
_cell.length_a   1.000
_cell.length_b   1.000
_cell.length_c   1.000
_cell.angle_alpha   90.00
_cell.angle_beta   90.00
_cell.angle_gamma   90.00
#
_symmetry.space_group_name_H-M   'P 1'
#
loop_
_entity.id
_entity.type
_entity.pdbx_description
1 polymer ?
#
loop_
_entity_poly.entity_id
_entity_poly.type
_entity_poly.pdbx_seq_one_letter_code
_entity_poly.pdbx_strand_id
1 'polypeptide(L)'
;PITLLNWNHNAIFEKIIEFKGNKNNTLKGREAEANVPTLYTGKFKLEKGDLYDTFLQVNNWRKGVAMINGFNLGRYWPAVGPQETLYIPATLLKKYPDENTLQLFELEESPCVNEEKALCTAFLVDKPSINATVPYH
;
A
#
# COMPACT_ATOMS: atom_id res chain seq x y z
N PRO A 1 8.98 4.68 39.01
CA PRO A 1 9.33 4.99 37.60
C PRO A 1 10.02 3.81 36.94
N ILE A 2 9.56 3.45 35.75
CA ILE A 2 10.10 2.30 35.02
C ILE A 2 11.03 2.83 33.94
N THR A 3 12.19 2.20 33.86
CA THR A 3 13.21 2.56 32.89
C THR A 3 13.58 1.30 32.12
N LEU A 4 13.34 1.34 30.81
CA LEU A 4 13.65 0.26 29.88
C LEU A 4 14.98 0.59 29.24
N LEU A 5 15.94 -0.33 29.29
CA LEU A 5 17.29 -0.13 28.76
C LEU A 5 17.69 -1.34 27.91
N ASN A 6 18.62 -1.14 26.97
CA ASN A 6 19.19 -2.17 26.09
C ASN A 6 18.24 -2.76 25.04
N TRP A 7 17.45 -1.90 24.39
CA TRP A 7 16.72 -2.27 23.18
C TRP A 7 17.67 -2.44 22.00
N ASN A 8 17.39 -3.42 21.14
CA ASN A 8 18.02 -3.52 19.83
C ASN A 8 16.94 -3.93 18.81
N HIS A 9 16.73 -3.06 17.83
CA HIS A 9 15.67 -3.19 16.83
C HIS A 9 16.27 -2.88 15.47
N ASN A 10 16.20 -3.83 14.54
CA ASN A 10 16.60 -3.65 13.15
C ASN A 10 15.77 -4.57 12.24
N ALA A 11 14.82 -4.00 11.54
CA ALA A 11 14.33 -4.53 10.27
C ALA A 11 13.46 -3.48 9.60
N ILE A 12 13.70 -3.26 8.31
CA ILE A 12 12.63 -3.18 7.30
C ILE A 12 13.04 -4.00 6.06
N PHE A 13 14.34 -4.15 5.72
CA PHE A 13 14.81 -4.99 4.58
C PHE A 13 16.30 -5.48 4.60
N GLU A 14 16.97 -5.67 5.73
CA GLU A 14 18.46 -5.73 5.73
C GLU A 14 19.15 -7.03 5.26
N LYS A 15 18.46 -8.15 5.02
CA LYS A 15 19.11 -9.44 4.68
C LYS A 15 18.97 -9.95 3.24
N ILE A 16 18.47 -9.15 2.29
CA ILE A 16 18.39 -9.58 0.87
C ILE A 16 19.69 -9.27 0.08
N ILE A 17 20.63 -8.47 0.62
CA ILE A 17 21.93 -8.17 -0.02
C ILE A 17 23.11 -8.78 0.75
N GLU A 18 23.13 -10.09 0.97
CA GLU A 18 24.41 -10.82 0.89
C GLU A 18 24.63 -11.22 -0.58
N PHE A 19 24.82 -10.23 -1.45
CA PHE A 19 25.32 -10.46 -2.81
C PHE A 19 26.83 -10.72 -2.76
N LYS A 20 27.24 -11.87 -2.22
CA LYS A 20 28.48 -12.52 -2.67
C LYS A 20 28.19 -13.18 -4.02
N GLY A 21 28.14 -12.37 -5.07
CA GLY A 21 27.78 -12.87 -6.40
C GLY A 21 28.00 -11.85 -7.52
N ASN A 22 29.28 -11.60 -7.83
CA ASN A 22 29.84 -11.14 -9.11
C ASN A 22 29.23 -9.90 -9.81
N LYS A 23 30.10 -8.92 -10.13
CA LYS A 23 29.80 -7.53 -10.54
C LYS A 23 29.12 -7.31 -11.91
N ASN A 24 28.40 -8.27 -12.50
CA ASN A 24 27.97 -8.18 -13.90
C ASN A 24 26.46 -8.35 -14.19
N ASN A 25 25.56 -8.19 -13.22
CA ASN A 25 24.12 -8.32 -13.49
C ASN A 25 23.36 -7.02 -13.24
N THR A 26 22.88 -6.45 -14.35
CA THR A 26 21.87 -5.40 -14.44
C THR A 26 20.73 -5.66 -13.44
N LEU A 27 20.40 -4.64 -12.64
CA LEU A 27 19.31 -4.67 -11.65
C LEU A 27 17.96 -4.88 -12.34
N LYS A 28 17.59 -6.13 -12.64
CA LYS A 28 16.18 -6.50 -12.79
C LYS A 28 15.60 -6.55 -11.38
N GLY A 29 14.63 -5.67 -11.08
CA GLY A 29 13.89 -5.70 -9.83
C GLY A 29 13.36 -7.12 -9.60
N ARG A 30 13.86 -7.77 -8.55
CA ARG A 30 13.43 -9.11 -8.16
C ARG A 30 11.95 -9.02 -7.75
N GLU A 31 11.11 -9.93 -8.22
CA GLU A 31 9.74 -10.07 -7.72
C GLU A 31 9.80 -10.15 -6.20
N ALA A 32 9.14 -9.21 -5.51
CA ALA A 32 9.06 -9.23 -4.07
C ALA A 32 8.32 -10.51 -3.67
N GLU A 33 8.86 -11.30 -2.74
CA GLU A 33 8.11 -12.42 -2.18
C GLU A 33 6.83 -11.90 -1.53
N ALA A 34 5.71 -12.63 -1.64
CA ALA A 34 4.39 -12.13 -1.25
C ALA A 34 4.30 -11.72 0.21
N ASN A 35 5.17 -12.28 1.05
CA ASN A 35 5.09 -12.26 2.50
C ASN A 35 6.14 -11.36 3.17
N VAL A 36 6.81 -10.47 2.43
CA VAL A 36 7.71 -9.48 3.01
C VAL A 36 7.09 -8.08 2.97
N PRO A 37 7.17 -7.31 4.08
CA PRO A 37 6.64 -5.95 4.09
C PRO A 37 7.20 -5.15 2.94
N THR A 38 6.38 -4.63 2.03
CA THR A 38 6.83 -4.04 0.76
C THR A 38 6.08 -2.77 0.40
N LEU A 39 6.82 -1.80 -0.16
CA LEU A 39 6.24 -0.56 -0.67
C LEU A 39 5.90 -0.71 -2.15
N TYR A 40 4.61 -0.62 -2.46
CA TYR A 40 4.07 -0.61 -3.81
C TYR A 40 3.71 0.81 -4.22
N THR A 41 4.02 1.19 -5.46
CA THR A 41 3.75 2.54 -5.97
C THR A 41 2.96 2.46 -7.27
N GLY A 42 1.78 3.07 -7.27
CA GLY A 42 0.94 3.27 -8.45
C GLY A 42 0.84 4.75 -8.80
N LYS A 43 0.70 5.05 -10.09
CA LYS A 43 0.58 6.41 -10.62
C LYS A 43 -0.64 6.50 -11.52
N PHE A 44 -1.41 7.57 -11.39
CA PHE A 44 -2.61 7.79 -12.18
C PHE A 44 -2.87 9.28 -12.43
N LYS A 45 -3.63 9.57 -13.47
CA LYS A 45 -4.15 10.91 -13.76
C LYS A 45 -5.66 10.88 -13.64
N LEU A 46 -6.22 11.94 -13.06
CA LEU A 46 -7.67 12.13 -13.06
C LEU A 46 -8.13 12.59 -14.45
N GLU A 47 -9.42 12.43 -14.72
CA GLU A 47 -10.05 13.01 -15.90
C GLU A 47 -10.11 14.55 -15.79
N LYS A 48 -10.40 15.22 -16.91
CA LYS A 48 -10.64 16.66 -16.91
C LYS A 48 -11.94 16.95 -16.15
N GLY A 49 -11.85 17.78 -15.11
CA GLY A 49 -13.02 18.18 -14.33
C GLY A 49 -12.65 18.72 -12.95
N ASP A 50 -13.66 18.84 -12.10
CA ASP A 50 -13.50 19.20 -10.70
C ASP A 50 -13.04 18.01 -9.85
N LEU A 51 -12.42 18.32 -8.72
CA LEU A 51 -12.02 17.31 -7.75
C LEU A 51 -13.17 17.07 -6.78
N TYR A 52 -13.40 15.80 -6.50
CA TYR A 52 -14.35 15.34 -5.51
C TYR A 52 -13.62 14.45 -4.52
N ASP A 53 -14.15 14.40 -3.29
CA ASP A 53 -13.68 13.44 -2.32
C ASP A 53 -13.94 12.02 -2.84
N THR A 54 -13.10 11.07 -2.43
CA THR A 54 -13.21 9.68 -2.86
C THR A 54 -12.75 8.75 -1.75
N PHE A 55 -12.84 7.45 -1.98
CA PHE A 55 -12.45 6.43 -1.03
C PHE A 55 -11.55 5.41 -1.71
N LEU A 56 -10.38 5.16 -1.11
CA LEU A 56 -9.47 4.12 -1.53
C LEU A 56 -9.98 2.76 -1.08
N GLN A 57 -10.17 1.84 -2.01
CA GLN A 57 -10.52 0.45 -1.78
C GLN A 57 -9.38 -0.48 -2.25
N VAL A 58 -8.98 -1.40 -1.37
CA VAL A 58 -7.82 -2.29 -1.56
C VAL A 58 -8.15 -3.75 -1.20
N ASN A 59 -9.29 -4.28 -1.64
CA ASN A 59 -9.85 -5.56 -1.16
C ASN A 59 -8.93 -6.79 -1.32
N ASN A 60 -8.05 -6.79 -2.33
CA ASN A 60 -7.10 -7.91 -2.55
C ASN A 60 -5.81 -7.79 -1.74
N TRP A 61 -5.64 -6.69 -1.00
CA TRP A 61 -4.50 -6.45 -0.13
C TRP A 61 -4.83 -6.95 1.28
N ARG A 62 -3.82 -7.17 2.12
CA ARG A 62 -4.05 -7.63 3.50
C ARG A 62 -4.00 -6.52 4.51
N LYS A 63 -2.81 -6.05 4.90
CA LYS A 63 -2.67 -5.11 6.01
C LYS A 63 -1.53 -4.15 5.75
N GLY A 64 -1.81 -2.86 5.86
CA GLY A 64 -0.77 -1.89 5.61
C GLY A 64 -1.16 -0.45 5.87
N VAL A 65 -0.36 0.44 5.31
CA VAL A 65 -0.54 1.90 5.38
C VAL A 65 -0.63 2.44 3.95
N ALA A 66 -1.60 3.31 3.71
CA ALA A 66 -1.78 3.97 2.42
C ALA A 66 -1.32 5.42 2.46
N MET A 67 -0.72 5.88 1.37
CA MET A 67 -0.32 7.27 1.17
C MET A 67 -0.75 7.76 -0.21
N ILE A 68 -1.26 8.99 -0.29
CA ILE A 68 -1.56 9.66 -1.57
C ILE A 68 -0.74 10.95 -1.66
N ASN A 69 0.03 11.12 -2.73
CA ASN A 69 0.87 12.30 -2.95
C ASN A 69 1.77 12.67 -1.75
N GLY A 70 2.25 11.66 -1.01
CA GLY A 70 3.08 11.83 0.18
C GLY A 70 2.31 12.03 1.51
N PHE A 71 0.98 12.16 1.47
CA PHE A 71 0.14 12.27 2.67
C PHE A 71 -0.30 10.89 3.14
N ASN A 72 -0.11 10.59 4.44
CA ASN A 72 -0.54 9.34 5.05
C ASN A 72 -2.06 9.34 5.30
N LEU A 73 -2.76 8.42 4.64
CA LEU A 73 -4.22 8.24 4.75
C LEU A 73 -4.63 7.38 5.96
N GLY A 74 -3.67 6.66 6.55
CA GLY A 74 -3.90 5.74 7.66
C GLY A 74 -3.74 4.27 7.29
N ARG A 75 -4.30 3.40 8.14
CA ARG A 75 -4.15 1.95 8.06
C ARG A 75 -5.31 1.31 7.31
N TYR A 76 -5.02 0.40 6.38
CA TYR A 76 -6.02 -0.50 5.80
C TYR A 76 -5.86 -1.92 6.39
N TRP A 77 -6.97 -2.63 6.55
CA TRP A 77 -6.97 -4.06 6.92
C TRP A 77 -8.25 -4.77 6.41
N PRO A 78 -8.53 -4.76 5.09
CA PRO A 78 -9.78 -5.29 4.53
C PRO A 78 -9.95 -6.79 4.77
N ALA A 79 -8.87 -7.55 4.97
CA ALA A 79 -8.95 -8.97 5.33
C ALA A 79 -9.68 -9.23 6.67
N VAL A 80 -9.76 -8.23 7.54
CA VAL A 80 -10.45 -8.32 8.85
C VAL A 80 -11.67 -7.40 8.89
N GLY A 81 -11.62 -6.23 8.26
CA GLY A 81 -12.68 -5.23 8.36
C GLY A 81 -12.80 -4.63 9.77
N PRO A 82 -13.94 -4.01 10.13
CA PRO A 82 -15.11 -3.76 9.28
C PRO A 82 -14.86 -2.63 8.26
N GLN A 83 -13.79 -1.85 8.45
CA GLN A 83 -13.41 -0.79 7.52
C GLN A 83 -12.64 -1.35 6.31
N GLU A 84 -13.22 -1.23 5.12
CA GLU A 84 -12.62 -1.68 3.85
C GLU A 84 -12.07 -0.53 3.01
N THR A 85 -12.56 0.70 3.25
CA THR A 85 -12.15 1.88 2.49
C THR A 85 -11.53 2.98 3.34
N LEU A 86 -10.57 3.71 2.78
CA LEU A 86 -9.95 4.90 3.37
C LEU A 86 -10.40 6.17 2.66
N TYR A 87 -10.81 7.18 3.43
CA TYR A 87 -11.21 8.47 2.88
C TYR A 87 -10.03 9.24 2.28
N ILE A 88 -10.23 9.81 1.09
CA ILE A 88 -9.30 10.70 0.41
C ILE A 88 -10.00 12.05 0.19
N PRO A 89 -9.61 13.09 0.93
CA PRO A 89 -10.05 14.45 0.65
C PRO A 89 -9.59 14.90 -0.74
N ALA A 90 -10.45 15.58 -1.47
CA ALA A 90 -10.18 16.18 -2.78
C ALA A 90 -8.95 17.09 -2.75
N THR A 91 -8.71 17.78 -1.63
CA THR A 91 -7.56 18.69 -1.44
C THR A 91 -6.21 17.99 -1.49
N LEU A 92 -6.15 16.66 -1.33
CA LEU A 92 -4.93 15.87 -1.45
C LEU A 92 -4.68 15.37 -2.88
N LEU A 93 -5.66 15.50 -3.78
CA LEU A 93 -5.57 15.09 -5.18
C LEU A 93 -5.07 16.23 -6.05
N LYS A 94 -4.30 15.89 -7.08
CA LYS A 94 -3.87 16.81 -8.14
C LYS A 94 -4.86 16.73 -9.31
N LYS A 95 -5.24 17.90 -9.84
CA LYS A 95 -6.09 18.02 -11.04
C LYS A 95 -5.35 17.56 -12.29
N TYR A 96 -6.09 17.14 -13.32
CA TYR A 96 -5.53 16.96 -14.66
C TYR A 96 -4.82 18.24 -15.13
N PRO A 97 -3.64 18.17 -15.77
CA PRO A 97 -2.96 16.98 -16.31
C PRO A 97 -1.91 16.34 -15.37
N ASP A 98 -1.87 16.75 -14.11
CA ASP A 98 -0.87 16.31 -13.15
C ASP A 98 -1.09 14.86 -12.70
N GLU A 99 0.00 14.19 -12.35
CA GLU A 99 0.01 12.80 -11.92
C GLU A 99 -0.07 12.67 -10.39
N ASN A 100 -1.02 11.86 -9.94
CA ASN A 100 -1.19 11.44 -8.56
C ASN A 100 -0.38 10.16 -8.31
N THR A 101 0.26 10.07 -7.14
CA THR A 101 1.03 8.89 -6.72
C THR A 101 0.35 8.25 -5.51
N LEU A 102 -0.12 7.02 -5.66
CA LEU A 102 -0.61 6.18 -4.56
C LEU A 102 0.53 5.24 -4.12
N GLN A 103 0.78 5.17 -2.83
CA GLN A 103 1.73 4.22 -2.26
C GLN A 103 1.04 3.37 -1.20
N LEU A 104 1.26 2.06 -1.25
CA LEU A 104 0.75 1.09 -0.30
C LEU A 104 1.96 0.39 0.34
N PHE A 105 2.12 0.56 1.64
CA PHE A 105 3.08 -0.20 2.42
C PHE A 105 2.37 -1.41 3.01
N GLU A 106 2.45 -2.53 2.30
CA GLU A 106 1.86 -3.82 2.68
C GLU A 106 2.77 -4.52 3.69
N LEU A 107 2.21 -5.14 4.72
CA LEU A 107 2.92 -5.72 5.84
C LEU A 107 2.75 -7.23 5.94
N GLU A 108 1.75 -7.79 5.26
CA GLU A 108 1.43 -9.22 5.29
C GLU A 108 1.60 -9.82 3.89
N GLU A 109 0.54 -9.87 3.08
CA GLU A 109 0.54 -10.51 1.78
C GLU A 109 0.09 -9.54 0.68
N SER A 110 0.81 -9.51 -0.44
CA SER A 110 0.46 -8.69 -1.61
C SER A 110 -0.10 -9.53 -2.76
N PRO A 111 -1.15 -9.06 -3.47
CA PRO A 111 -1.67 -9.71 -4.67
C PRO A 111 -0.75 -9.56 -5.91
N CYS A 112 0.44 -8.99 -5.76
CA CYS A 112 1.32 -8.58 -6.87
C CYS A 112 2.45 -9.56 -7.20
N VAL A 113 2.49 -10.74 -6.57
CA VAL A 113 3.69 -11.62 -6.57
C VAL A 113 3.64 -12.76 -7.59
N ASN A 114 2.47 -13.05 -8.16
CA ASN A 114 2.31 -14.09 -9.18
C ASN A 114 1.99 -13.48 -10.56
N GLU A 115 1.95 -14.31 -11.60
CA GLU A 115 1.53 -13.92 -12.96
C GLU A 115 0.10 -13.34 -13.02
N GLU A 116 -0.68 -13.46 -11.94
CA GLU A 116 -1.99 -12.84 -11.73
C GLU A 116 -1.91 -11.34 -11.42
N LYS A 117 -1.18 -10.57 -12.24
CA LYS A 117 -1.12 -9.09 -12.17
C LYS A 117 -2.50 -8.43 -12.16
N ALA A 118 -3.53 -9.13 -12.65
CA ALA A 118 -4.92 -8.69 -12.61
C ALA A 118 -5.43 -8.38 -11.18
N LEU A 119 -4.86 -9.00 -10.15
CA LEU A 119 -5.25 -8.77 -8.74
C LEU A 119 -4.46 -7.65 -8.06
N CYS A 120 -3.34 -7.22 -8.65
CA CYS A 120 -2.50 -6.12 -8.18
C CYS A 120 -3.14 -4.75 -8.47
N THR A 121 -4.29 -4.48 -7.84
CA THR A 121 -5.15 -3.34 -8.14
C THR A 121 -5.57 -2.61 -6.87
N ALA A 122 -5.89 -1.33 -7.03
CA ALA A 122 -6.54 -0.50 -6.03
C ALA A 122 -7.58 0.36 -6.75
N PHE A 123 -8.71 0.63 -6.10
CA PHE A 123 -9.83 1.35 -6.69
C PHE A 123 -10.11 2.63 -5.92
N LEU A 124 -10.53 3.67 -6.64
CA LEU A 124 -11.12 4.88 -6.07
C LEU A 124 -12.63 4.80 -6.29
N VAL A 125 -13.39 4.74 -5.20
CA VAL A 125 -14.85 4.59 -5.22
C VAL A 125 -15.54 5.84 -4.67
N ASP A 126 -16.81 6.03 -5.00
CA ASP A 126 -17.61 7.21 -4.64
C ASP A 126 -18.25 7.11 -3.25
N LYS A 127 -18.34 5.90 -2.68
CA LYS A 127 -18.99 5.63 -1.39
C LYS A 127 -18.07 4.85 -0.44
N PRO A 128 -18.11 5.15 0.86
CA PRO A 128 -17.35 4.41 1.85
C PRO A 128 -17.95 3.01 2.09
N SER A 129 -17.07 2.03 2.33
CA SER A 129 -17.40 0.75 2.98
C SER A 129 -16.70 0.67 4.34
N ILE A 130 -17.49 0.82 5.41
CA ILE A 130 -17.01 0.82 6.81
C ILE A 130 -17.64 -0.25 7.71
N ASN A 131 -18.60 -1.01 7.17
CA ASN A 131 -19.45 -1.96 7.92
C ASN A 131 -19.38 -3.38 7.32
N ALA A 132 -18.20 -3.80 6.84
CA ALA A 132 -18.01 -5.14 6.30
C ALA A 132 -18.11 -6.21 7.40
N THR A 133 -18.44 -7.44 6.99
CA THR A 133 -18.51 -8.59 7.90
C THR A 133 -17.14 -8.90 8.45
N VAL A 134 -17.02 -8.98 9.78
CA VAL A 134 -15.77 -9.40 10.43
C VAL A 134 -15.75 -10.92 10.57
N PRO A 135 -14.64 -11.61 10.26
CA PRO A 135 -14.59 -13.08 10.17
C PRO A 135 -14.66 -13.83 11.52
N TYR A 136 -14.76 -13.13 12.67
CA TYR A 136 -14.64 -13.72 14.01
C TYR A 136 -15.91 -13.56 14.89
N HIS A 137 -17.10 -13.62 14.29
CA HIS A 137 -18.37 -13.68 15.03
C HIS A 137 -19.06 -15.02 14.90
#